data_AF-A0A1G4MIL5-F1
#
_entry.id   AF-A0A1G4MIL5-F1
#
_cell.length_a   1.000
_cell.length_b   1.000
_cell.length_c   1.000
_cell.angle_alpha   90.00
_cell.angle_beta   90.00
_cell.angle_gamma   90.00
#
_symmetry.space_group_name_H-M   'P 1'
#
loop_
_entity.id
_entity.type
_entity.pdbx_description
1 polymer ?
#
loop_
_entity_poly.entity_id
_entity_poly.type
_entity_poly.pdbx_seq_one_letter_code
_entity_poly.pdbx_strand_id
1 'polypeptide(L)'
;MEQEIRELEHQHVELYRELLKALDRLYLLRKGIKPLDESLLAIRHQLQTSLAMTVPTIKTITDANNPNDLEKRLLEMMQENYELDQEVVSLQDKNLQLVKEFSLLRANYKRMRPEIRELVETIRLRSLEAQSPSSSQPAQNISSEEEDALRQENEKLTEIIGALIIHSGYQGTDSVINKWLEYL
;
A
#
# COMPACT_ATOMS: atom_id res chain seq x y z
N MET A 1 -34.36 17.63 11.52
CA MET A 1 -35.31 17.32 10.43
C MET A 1 -34.71 16.36 9.40
N GLU A 2 -33.74 16.73 8.57
CA GLU A 2 -33.21 15.76 7.57
C GLU A 2 -32.49 14.56 8.19
N GLN A 3 -31.73 14.76 9.27
CA GLN A 3 -31.07 13.65 9.98
C GLN A 3 -32.08 12.69 10.61
N GLU A 4 -33.12 13.22 11.25
CA GLU A 4 -34.21 12.42 11.83
C GLU A 4 -34.98 11.64 10.75
N ILE A 5 -35.20 12.24 9.58
CA ILE A 5 -35.81 11.54 8.44
C ILE A 5 -34.90 10.39 7.97
N ARG A 6 -33.58 10.60 7.87
CA ARG A 6 -32.63 9.53 7.50
C ARG A 6 -32.60 8.40 8.53
N GLU A 7 -32.68 8.72 9.82
CA GLU A 7 -32.75 7.72 10.89
C GLU A 7 -34.05 6.90 10.82
N LEU A 8 -35.19 7.55 10.60
CA LEU A 8 -36.47 6.88 10.41
C LEU A 8 -36.49 6.02 9.12
N GLU A 9 -35.91 6.52 8.03
CA GLU A 9 -35.72 5.76 6.78
C GLU A 9 -34.87 4.51 7.04
N HIS A 10 -33.80 4.62 7.84
CA HIS A 10 -32.95 3.49 8.20
C HIS A 10 -33.72 2.44 9.01
N GLN A 11 -34.41 2.87 10.07
CA GLN A 11 -35.24 1.98 10.90
C GLN A 11 -36.33 1.30 10.08
N HIS A 12 -36.97 2.03 9.16
CA HIS A 12 -37.98 1.47 8.27
C HIS A 12 -37.40 0.38 7.35
N VAL A 13 -36.22 0.60 6.77
CA VAL A 13 -35.56 -0.40 5.91
C VAL A 13 -35.16 -1.64 6.71
N GLU A 14 -34.69 -1.48 7.94
CA GLU A 14 -34.37 -2.61 8.83
C GLU A 14 -35.62 -3.44 9.16
N LEU A 15 -36.69 -2.78 9.61
CA LEU A 15 -37.97 -3.43 9.90
C LEU A 15 -38.55 -4.13 8.67
N TYR A 16 -38.45 -3.50 7.48
CA TYR A 16 -38.91 -4.10 6.23
C TYR A 16 -38.13 -5.40 5.90
N ARG A 17 -36.81 -5.41 6.10
CA ARG A 17 -35.98 -6.61 5.93
C ARG A 17 -36.33 -7.71 6.94
N GLU A 18 -36.57 -7.35 8.19
CA GLU A 18 -36.99 -8.31 9.22
C GLU A 18 -38.36 -8.90 8.93
N LEU A 19 -39.31 -8.07 8.49
CA LEU A 19 -40.65 -8.49 8.11
C LEU A 19 -40.60 -9.49 6.94
N LEU A 20 -39.83 -9.21 5.90
CA LEU A 20 -39.64 -10.14 4.78
C LEU A 20 -39.09 -11.50 5.24
N LYS A 21 -38.06 -11.49 6.08
CA LYS A 21 -37.50 -12.72 6.66
C LYS A 21 -38.53 -13.48 7.50
N ALA A 22 -39.31 -12.78 8.31
CA ALA A 22 -40.35 -13.38 9.15
C ALA A 22 -41.48 -14.01 8.31
N LEU A 23 -41.92 -13.32 7.25
CA LEU A 23 -42.92 -13.80 6.31
C LEU A 23 -42.45 -15.05 5.57
N ASP A 24 -41.21 -15.07 5.09
CA ASP A 24 -40.66 -16.23 4.41
C ASP A 24 -40.49 -17.43 5.35
N ARG A 25 -40.06 -17.20 6.60
CA ARG A 25 -40.02 -18.25 7.64
C ARG A 25 -41.41 -18.79 7.95
N LEU A 26 -42.40 -17.91 8.10
CA LEU A 26 -43.79 -18.31 8.34
C LEU A 26 -44.35 -19.12 7.17
N TYR A 27 -44.07 -18.71 5.93
CA TYR A 27 -44.50 -19.43 4.73
C TYR A 27 -43.90 -20.84 4.68
N LEU A 28 -42.60 -20.96 4.93
CA LEU A 28 -41.89 -22.24 4.96
C LEU A 28 -42.43 -23.17 6.05
N LEU A 29 -42.64 -22.64 7.26
CA LEU A 29 -43.25 -23.38 8.37
C LEU A 29 -44.68 -23.84 8.02
N ARG A 30 -45.50 -22.96 7.43
CA ARG A 30 -46.87 -23.27 7.01
C ARG A 30 -46.93 -24.35 5.94
N LYS A 31 -45.95 -24.38 5.03
CA LYS A 31 -45.88 -25.37 3.94
C LYS A 31 -45.16 -26.66 4.34
N GLY A 32 -44.52 -26.70 5.51
CA GLY A 32 -43.73 -27.85 5.95
C GLY A 32 -42.49 -28.11 5.09
N ILE A 33 -42.04 -27.12 4.32
CA ILE A 33 -40.91 -27.24 3.40
C ILE A 33 -39.65 -26.78 4.12
N LYS A 34 -38.63 -27.63 4.16
CA LYS A 34 -37.29 -27.21 4.60
C LYS A 34 -36.66 -26.37 3.50
N PRO A 35 -36.06 -25.20 3.81
CA PRO A 35 -35.42 -24.38 2.79
C PRO A 35 -34.31 -25.21 2.12
N LEU A 36 -34.42 -25.39 0.80
CA LEU A 36 -33.40 -26.09 0.02
C LEU A 36 -32.10 -25.26 -0.07
N ASP A 37 -32.23 -23.93 -0.14
CA ASP A 37 -31.12 -22.98 -0.24
C ASP A 37 -31.48 -21.62 0.40
N GLU A 38 -30.71 -21.21 1.40
CA GLU A 38 -30.82 -19.88 2.04
C GLU A 38 -30.42 -18.75 1.07
N SER A 39 -29.51 -19.05 0.13
CA SER A 39 -29.07 -18.14 -0.93
C SER A 39 -30.21 -17.73 -1.86
N LEU A 40 -31.10 -18.65 -2.24
CA LEU A 40 -32.23 -18.36 -3.13
C LEU A 40 -33.26 -17.44 -2.45
N LEU A 41 -33.43 -17.58 -1.13
CA LEU A 41 -34.27 -16.69 -0.33
C LEU A 41 -33.67 -15.28 -0.27
N ALA A 42 -32.36 -15.18 -0.05
CA ALA A 42 -31.64 -13.91 -0.07
C ALA A 42 -31.72 -13.22 -1.45
N ILE A 43 -31.56 -13.97 -2.55
CA ILE A 43 -31.71 -13.47 -3.91
C ILE A 43 -33.13 -12.93 -4.14
N ARG A 44 -34.16 -13.64 -3.67
CA ARG A 44 -35.55 -13.17 -3.78
C ARG A 44 -35.75 -11.86 -3.03
N HIS A 45 -35.26 -11.74 -1.80
CA HIS A 45 -35.34 -10.49 -1.04
C HIS A 45 -34.64 -9.33 -1.74
N GLN A 46 -33.46 -9.60 -2.33
CA GLN A 46 -32.73 -8.60 -3.11
C GLN A 46 -33.54 -8.14 -4.33
N LEU A 47 -34.15 -9.08 -5.07
CA LEU A 47 -35.00 -8.77 -6.21
C LEU A 47 -36.27 -8.00 -5.84
N GLN A 48 -36.93 -8.36 -4.73
CA GLN A 48 -38.10 -7.64 -4.24
C GLN A 48 -37.73 -6.21 -3.84
N THR A 49 -36.59 -6.04 -3.18
CA THR A 49 -36.08 -4.72 -2.80
C THR A 49 -35.73 -3.91 -4.04
N SER A 50 -35.03 -4.49 -5.03
CA SER A 50 -34.70 -3.78 -6.26
C SER A 50 -35.96 -3.33 -7.01
N LEU A 51 -36.98 -4.19 -7.12
CA LEU A 51 -38.25 -3.83 -7.74
C LEU A 51 -38.96 -2.72 -6.97
N ALA A 52 -39.01 -2.80 -5.64
CA ALA A 52 -39.60 -1.76 -4.80
C ALA A 52 -38.89 -0.40 -4.95
N MET A 53 -37.57 -0.40 -5.14
CA MET A 53 -36.79 0.81 -5.37
C MET A 53 -36.92 1.36 -6.80
N THR A 54 -37.19 0.52 -7.81
CA THR A 54 -37.36 0.99 -9.21
C THR A 54 -38.64 1.81 -9.41
N VAL A 55 -39.70 1.53 -8.64
CA VAL A 55 -40.97 2.25 -8.74
C VAL A 55 -40.83 3.75 -8.46
N PRO A 56 -40.26 4.18 -7.31
CA PRO A 56 -40.06 5.60 -7.05
C PRO A 56 -39.08 6.23 -8.05
N THR A 57 -37.98 5.55 -8.45
CA THR A 57 -37.05 6.13 -9.43
C THR A 57 -37.68 6.36 -10.80
N ILE A 58 -38.54 5.44 -11.26
CA ILE A 58 -39.26 5.62 -12.53
C ILE A 58 -40.21 6.81 -12.40
N LYS A 59 -40.95 6.89 -11.28
CA LYS A 59 -41.89 7.98 -11.03
C LYS A 59 -41.20 9.35 -11.02
N THR A 60 -40.05 9.47 -10.36
CA THR A 60 -39.27 10.72 -10.35
C THR A 60 -38.75 11.11 -11.73
N ILE A 61 -38.46 10.13 -12.59
CA ILE A 61 -38.03 10.37 -13.98
C ILE A 61 -39.22 10.77 -14.86
N THR A 62 -40.40 10.17 -14.67
CA THR A 62 -41.58 10.44 -15.51
C THR A 62 -42.28 11.75 -15.17
N ASP A 63 -42.34 12.13 -13.89
CA ASP A 63 -43.08 13.32 -13.41
C ASP A 63 -42.19 14.59 -13.33
N ALA A 64 -41.06 14.60 -14.03
CA ALA A 64 -40.01 15.64 -13.98
C ALA A 64 -40.48 17.08 -14.28
N ASN A 65 -41.70 17.28 -14.76
CA ASN A 65 -42.27 18.60 -15.05
C ASN A 65 -42.80 19.34 -13.82
N ASN A 66 -43.11 18.66 -12.70
CA ASN A 66 -43.51 19.27 -11.43
C ASN A 66 -43.02 18.42 -10.25
N PRO A 67 -41.71 18.44 -9.95
CA PRO A 67 -41.15 17.53 -8.96
C PRO A 67 -41.61 17.92 -7.55
N ASN A 68 -42.20 16.95 -6.85
CA ASN A 68 -42.44 17.05 -5.41
C ASN A 68 -41.08 17.16 -4.68
N ASP A 69 -41.03 17.74 -3.48
CA ASP A 69 -39.75 18.01 -2.80
C ASP A 69 -38.95 16.72 -2.49
N LEU A 70 -39.65 15.59 -2.30
CA LEU A 70 -39.03 14.27 -2.18
C LEU A 70 -38.37 13.80 -3.49
N GLU A 71 -38.93 14.16 -4.64
CA GLU A 71 -38.43 13.76 -5.95
C GLU A 71 -37.18 14.57 -6.32
N LYS A 72 -37.13 15.85 -5.92
CA LYS A 72 -35.91 16.67 -5.98
C LYS A 72 -34.79 16.07 -5.13
N ARG A 73 -35.09 15.72 -3.87
CA ARG A 73 -34.12 15.07 -2.97
C ARG A 73 -33.59 13.75 -3.56
N LEU A 74 -34.45 12.94 -4.18
CA LEU A 74 -34.01 11.70 -4.82
C LEU A 74 -33.10 11.99 -6.03
N LEU A 75 -33.45 13.00 -6.84
CA LEU A 75 -32.66 13.39 -8.01
C LEU A 75 -31.27 13.91 -7.61
N GLU A 76 -31.20 14.75 -6.57
CA GLU A 76 -29.94 15.23 -5.99
C GLU A 76 -29.08 14.05 -5.49
N MET A 77 -29.67 13.12 -4.73
CA MET A 77 -28.95 11.91 -4.27
C MET A 77 -28.49 11.02 -5.42
N MET A 78 -29.26 10.92 -6.51
CA MET A 78 -28.86 10.17 -7.71
C MET A 78 -27.69 10.82 -8.43
N GLN A 79 -27.66 12.16 -8.50
CA GLN A 79 -26.55 12.91 -9.09
C GLN A 79 -25.28 12.79 -8.24
N GLU A 80 -25.39 12.96 -6.93
CA GLU A 80 -24.25 12.82 -6.00
C GLU A 80 -23.65 11.41 -6.08
N ASN A 81 -24.48 10.36 -6.10
CA ASN A 81 -23.98 8.99 -6.27
C ASN A 81 -23.26 8.79 -7.61
N TYR A 82 -23.78 9.37 -8.70
CA TYR A 82 -23.14 9.26 -10.01
C TYR A 82 -21.79 9.98 -10.06
N GLU A 83 -21.67 11.13 -9.41
CA GLU A 83 -20.40 11.86 -9.28
C GLU A 83 -19.38 11.06 -8.45
N LEU A 84 -19.82 10.49 -7.32
CA LEU A 84 -18.96 9.63 -6.48
C LEU A 84 -18.52 8.37 -7.23
N ASP A 85 -19.40 7.74 -7.99
CA ASP A 85 -19.06 6.56 -8.81
C ASP A 85 -17.99 6.92 -9.86
N GLN A 86 -18.09 8.09 -10.49
CA GLN A 86 -17.06 8.59 -11.40
C GLN A 86 -15.72 8.80 -10.69
N GLU A 87 -15.74 9.38 -9.49
CA GLU A 87 -14.54 9.58 -8.69
C GLU A 87 -13.88 8.24 -8.34
N VAL A 88 -14.67 7.26 -7.87
CA VAL A 88 -14.21 5.91 -7.54
C VAL A 88 -13.58 5.23 -8.75
N VAL A 89 -14.21 5.30 -9.92
CA VAL A 89 -13.64 4.74 -11.16
C VAL A 89 -12.31 5.41 -11.50
N SER A 90 -12.24 6.73 -11.40
CA SER A 90 -11.00 7.47 -11.67
C SER A 90 -9.86 7.10 -10.71
N LEU A 91 -10.18 6.83 -9.43
CA LEU A 91 -9.22 6.38 -8.43
C LEU A 91 -8.78 4.93 -8.68
N GLN A 92 -9.69 4.06 -9.09
CA GLN A 92 -9.37 2.69 -9.49
C GLN A 92 -8.42 2.67 -10.71
N ASP A 93 -8.66 3.52 -11.70
CA ASP A 93 -7.79 3.64 -12.87
C ASP A 93 -6.39 4.12 -12.49
N LYS A 94 -6.28 5.15 -11.63
CA LYS A 94 -4.99 5.62 -11.09
C LYS A 94 -4.27 4.50 -10.33
N ASN A 95 -4.98 3.76 -9.49
CA ASN A 95 -4.42 2.62 -8.76
C ASN A 95 -3.93 1.53 -9.71
N LEU A 96 -4.67 1.22 -10.77
CA LEU A 96 -4.24 0.26 -11.79
C LEU A 96 -2.98 0.73 -12.53
N GLN A 97 -2.86 2.03 -12.81
CA GLN A 97 -1.64 2.61 -13.40
C GLN A 97 -0.45 2.46 -12.45
N LEU A 98 -0.60 2.83 -11.18
CA LEU A 98 0.45 2.67 -10.18
C LEU A 98 0.87 1.20 -10.02
N VAL A 99 -0.09 0.27 -9.98
CA VAL A 99 0.21 -1.17 -9.91
C VAL A 99 1.02 -1.63 -11.13
N LYS A 100 0.71 -1.12 -12.33
CA LYS A 100 1.51 -1.40 -13.54
C LYS A 100 2.92 -0.85 -13.40
N GLU A 101 3.09 0.40 -12.97
CA GLU A 101 4.41 1.01 -12.75
C GLU A 101 5.24 0.23 -11.72
N PHE A 102 4.64 -0.11 -10.57
CA PHE A 102 5.29 -0.95 -9.56
C PHE A 102 5.65 -2.33 -10.11
N SER A 103 4.82 -2.91 -10.97
CA SER A 103 5.14 -4.20 -11.61
C SER A 103 6.36 -4.10 -12.53
N LEU A 104 6.50 -3.00 -13.28
CA LEU A 104 7.65 -2.73 -14.14
C LEU A 104 8.91 -2.46 -13.32
N LEU A 105 8.83 -1.62 -12.29
CA LEU A 105 9.91 -1.36 -11.35
C LEU A 105 10.37 -2.65 -10.66
N ARG A 106 9.43 -3.51 -10.26
CA ARG A 106 9.73 -4.81 -9.66
C ARG A 106 10.41 -5.76 -10.65
N ALA A 107 9.99 -5.75 -11.92
CA ALA A 107 10.64 -6.52 -12.98
C ALA A 107 12.08 -6.04 -13.20
N ASN A 108 12.29 -4.72 -13.27
CA ASN A 108 13.61 -4.10 -13.39
C ASN A 108 14.50 -4.42 -12.19
N TYR A 109 13.98 -4.29 -10.97
CA TYR A 109 14.70 -4.69 -9.76
C TYR A 109 15.06 -6.17 -9.76
N LYS A 110 14.13 -7.05 -10.17
CA LYS A 110 14.39 -8.49 -10.29
C LYS A 110 15.49 -8.80 -11.31
N ARG A 111 15.61 -8.00 -12.37
CA ARG A 111 16.68 -8.10 -13.37
C ARG A 111 18.02 -7.57 -12.85
N MET A 112 18.03 -6.43 -12.15
CA MET A 112 19.27 -5.80 -11.65
C MET A 112 19.84 -6.53 -10.42
N ARG A 113 18.99 -7.19 -9.63
CA ARG A 113 19.39 -7.95 -8.43
C ARG A 113 20.45 -9.04 -8.67
N PRO A 114 20.35 -9.92 -9.69
CA PRO A 114 21.42 -10.88 -9.99
C PRO A 114 22.72 -10.18 -10.41
N GLU A 115 22.65 -9.12 -11.22
CA GLU A 115 23.84 -8.36 -11.64
C GLU A 115 24.56 -7.74 -10.44
N ILE A 116 23.82 -7.13 -9.51
CA ILE A 116 24.37 -6.61 -8.25
C ILE A 116 24.93 -7.75 -7.40
N ARG A 117 24.27 -8.91 -7.33
CA ARG A 117 24.77 -10.07 -6.59
C ARG A 117 26.10 -10.56 -7.19
N GLU A 118 26.23 -10.65 -8.50
CA GLU A 118 27.47 -11.04 -9.18
C GLU A 118 28.58 -10.00 -8.95
N LEU A 119 28.27 -8.70 -9.01
CA LEU A 119 29.20 -7.63 -8.67
C LEU A 119 29.63 -7.70 -7.19
N VAL A 120 28.71 -7.97 -6.27
CA VAL A 120 29.04 -8.13 -4.85
C VAL A 120 29.92 -9.35 -4.62
N GLU A 121 29.65 -10.48 -5.27
CA GLU A 121 30.51 -11.67 -5.18
C GLU A 121 31.89 -11.42 -5.79
N THR A 122 32.00 -10.71 -6.91
CA THR A 122 33.32 -10.36 -7.49
C THR A 122 34.09 -9.38 -6.62
N ILE A 123 33.44 -8.38 -6.01
CA ILE A 123 34.07 -7.47 -5.03
C ILE A 123 34.48 -8.25 -3.79
N ARG A 124 33.65 -9.18 -3.31
CA ARG A 124 33.96 -10.02 -2.15
C ARG A 124 35.16 -10.92 -2.42
N LEU A 125 35.20 -11.59 -3.57
CA LEU A 125 36.35 -12.40 -4.00
C LEU A 125 37.60 -11.54 -4.17
N ARG A 126 37.50 -10.35 -4.78
CA ARG A 126 38.62 -9.41 -4.89
C ARG A 126 39.11 -8.91 -3.54
N SER A 127 38.20 -8.71 -2.58
CA SER A 127 38.57 -8.33 -1.20
C SER A 127 39.23 -9.48 -0.44
N LEU A 128 38.84 -10.73 -0.70
CA LEU A 128 39.46 -11.94 -0.15
C LEU A 128 40.84 -12.22 -0.79
N GLU A 129 40.98 -11.97 -2.09
CA GLU A 129 42.25 -12.00 -2.82
C GLU A 129 43.17 -10.85 -2.40
N ALA A 130 42.63 -9.65 -2.15
CA ALA A 130 43.38 -8.52 -1.59
C ALA A 130 43.74 -8.71 -0.10
N GLN A 131 43.02 -9.56 0.64
CA GLN A 131 43.42 -10.07 1.96
C GLN A 131 44.40 -11.25 1.85
N SER A 132 44.65 -11.76 0.65
CA SER A 132 45.66 -12.78 0.36
C SER A 132 46.84 -12.18 -0.41
N PRO A 133 47.60 -11.29 0.25
CA PRO A 133 49.04 -11.43 0.22
C PRO A 133 49.60 -11.48 1.65
N SER A 134 50.41 -12.50 1.91
CA SER A 134 51.46 -12.50 2.95
C SER A 134 51.06 -12.09 4.39
N SER A 135 50.48 -12.99 5.18
CA SER A 135 50.59 -12.92 6.65
C SER A 135 51.83 -13.63 7.19
N SER A 136 52.73 -14.08 6.33
CA SER A 136 54.09 -14.47 6.69
C SER A 136 55.06 -13.38 6.24
N GLN A 137 55.08 -12.26 6.95
CA GLN A 137 56.33 -11.52 7.09
C GLN A 137 56.97 -11.84 8.44
N PRO A 138 58.28 -12.18 8.43
CA PRO A 138 59.04 -12.44 9.64
C PRO A 138 59.18 -11.14 10.43
N ALA A 139 59.23 -11.25 11.75
CA ALA A 139 59.66 -10.14 12.61
C ALA A 139 61.07 -9.68 12.18
N GLN A 140 61.13 -8.68 11.29
CA GLN A 140 62.35 -7.96 11.01
C GLN A 140 62.42 -6.81 12.02
N ASN A 141 63.55 -6.72 12.71
CA ASN A 141 63.90 -5.57 13.54
C ASN A 141 64.01 -4.35 12.63
N ILE A 142 62.93 -3.57 12.57
CA ILE A 142 62.91 -2.25 11.92
C ILE A 142 63.68 -1.29 12.83
N SER A 143 64.55 -0.46 12.26
CA SER A 143 65.30 0.54 13.02
C SER A 143 64.36 1.66 13.49
N SER A 144 64.65 2.28 14.65
CA SER A 144 63.81 3.34 15.26
C SER A 144 63.47 4.50 14.31
N GLU A 145 64.31 4.78 13.31
CA GLU A 145 64.11 5.89 12.37
C GLU A 145 63.07 5.57 11.28
N GLU A 146 62.95 4.31 10.85
CA GLU A 146 61.94 3.88 9.88
C GLU A 146 60.55 3.80 10.52
N GLU A 147 60.46 3.45 11.81
CA GLU A 147 59.20 3.51 12.56
C GLU A 147 58.68 4.94 12.71
N ASP A 148 59.55 5.91 12.96
CA ASP A 148 59.17 7.32 13.09
C ASP A 148 58.73 7.93 11.75
N ALA A 149 59.38 7.54 10.64
CA ALA A 149 58.96 7.94 9.30
C ALA A 149 57.58 7.37 8.93
N LEU A 150 57.33 6.10 9.26
CA LEU A 150 56.04 5.44 9.02
C LEU A 150 54.92 6.03 9.89
N ARG A 151 55.23 6.45 11.12
CA ARG A 151 54.26 7.16 11.99
C ARG A 151 53.86 8.51 11.40
N GLN A 152 54.82 9.29 10.94
CA GLN A 152 54.52 10.59 10.31
C GLN A 152 53.76 10.45 8.98
N GLU A 153 54.02 9.39 8.21
CA GLU A 153 53.28 9.11 6.99
C GLU A 153 51.84 8.69 7.30
N ASN A 154 51.64 7.83 8.30
CA ASN A 154 50.30 7.43 8.76
C ASN A 154 49.51 8.62 9.33
N GLU A 155 50.13 9.51 10.09
CA GLU A 155 49.49 10.73 10.59
C GLU A 155 49.03 11.63 9.44
N LYS A 156 49.88 11.86 8.43
CA LYS A 156 49.51 12.64 7.24
C LYS A 156 48.35 11.98 6.47
N LEU A 157 48.36 10.66 6.33
CA LEU A 157 47.26 9.95 5.67
C LEU A 157 45.95 10.08 6.46
N THR A 158 45.99 10.03 7.80
CA THR A 158 44.81 10.25 8.63
C THR A 158 44.25 11.67 8.51
N GLU A 159 45.10 12.70 8.46
CA GLU A 159 44.68 14.08 8.26
C GLU A 159 44.02 14.29 6.88
N ILE A 160 44.60 13.71 5.82
CA ILE A 160 44.05 13.80 4.46
C ILE A 160 42.68 13.13 4.38
N ILE A 161 42.53 11.94 4.98
CA ILE A 161 41.26 11.22 5.01
C ILE A 161 40.21 12.01 5.80
N GLY A 162 40.57 12.56 6.97
CA GLY A 162 39.70 13.43 7.76
C GLY A 162 39.23 14.66 6.96
N ALA A 163 40.14 15.34 6.27
CA ALA A 163 39.82 16.46 5.40
C ALA A 163 38.86 16.05 4.27
N LEU A 164 39.08 14.88 3.66
CA LEU A 164 38.22 14.36 2.59
C LEU A 164 36.81 14.03 3.09
N ILE A 165 36.68 13.43 4.27
CA ILE A 165 35.41 13.08 4.91
C ILE A 165 34.60 14.35 5.22
N ILE A 166 35.25 15.38 5.78
CA ILE A 166 34.62 16.67 6.08
C ILE A 166 34.16 17.36 4.79
N HIS A 167 34.99 17.37 3.74
CA HIS A 167 34.66 18.07 2.49
C HIS A 167 33.65 17.32 1.61
N SER A 168 33.59 15.99 1.70
CA SER A 168 32.63 15.16 0.97
C SER A 168 31.26 15.07 1.63
N GLY A 169 31.08 15.63 2.83
CA GLY A 169 29.79 15.63 3.53
C GLY A 169 29.34 14.23 3.95
N TYR A 170 30.28 13.38 4.35
CA TYR A 170 30.01 12.00 4.74
C TYR A 170 29.00 11.90 5.89
N GLN A 171 27.94 11.10 5.70
CA GLN A 171 26.78 11.02 6.61
C GLN A 171 26.80 9.81 7.57
N GLY A 172 27.94 9.17 7.78
CA GLY A 172 28.11 8.12 8.81
C GLY A 172 27.61 6.73 8.43
N THR A 173 27.64 6.36 7.14
CA THR A 173 27.05 5.10 6.63
C THR A 173 27.94 3.85 6.77
N ASP A 174 29.20 3.99 7.17
CA ASP A 174 30.19 2.90 7.29
C ASP A 174 30.75 2.82 8.71
N SER A 175 30.57 1.66 9.33
CA SER A 175 31.02 1.35 10.69
C SER A 175 32.54 1.40 10.88
N VAL A 176 33.32 1.21 9.81
CA VAL A 176 34.79 1.26 9.88
C VAL A 176 35.26 2.70 9.98
N ILE A 177 34.71 3.59 9.15
CA ILE A 177 35.05 5.03 9.17
C ILE A 177 34.60 5.66 10.49
N ASN A 178 33.43 5.27 11.01
CA ASN A 178 32.97 5.75 12.31
C ASN A 178 33.90 5.30 13.46
N LYS A 179 34.39 4.06 13.44
CA LYS A 179 35.41 3.62 14.42
C LYS A 179 36.72 4.38 14.29
N TRP A 180 37.11 4.78 13.08
CA TRP A 180 38.33 5.57 12.87
C TRP A 180 38.18 7.00 13.36
N LEU A 181 37.00 7.60 13.20
CA LEU A 181 36.66 8.91 13.76
C LEU A 181 36.62 8.92 15.30
N GLU A 182 36.42 7.77 15.96
CA GLU A 182 36.52 7.68 17.43
C GLU A 182 37.96 7.76 17.97
N TYR A 183 38.97 7.55 17.12
CA TYR A 183 40.40 7.63 17.48
C TYR A 183 41.09 8.91 16.99
N LEU A 184 40.37 9.78 16.27
CA LEU A 184 40.78 11.16 15.93
C LEU A 184 40.37 12.12 17.04
#